data_AF-A0A251ZYR4-F1
#
_entry.id   AF-A0A251ZYR4-F1
#
_cell.length_a   1.000
_cell.length_b   1.000
_cell.length_c   1.000
_cell.angle_alpha   90.00
_cell.angle_beta   90.00
_cell.angle_gamma   90.00
#
_symmetry.space_group_name_H-M   'P 1'
#
loop_
_entity.id
_entity.type
_entity.pdbx_description
1 polymer ?
#
loop_
_entity_poly.entity_id
_entity_poly.type
_entity_poly.pdbx_seq_one_letter_code
_entity_poly.pdbx_strand_id
1 'polypeptide(L)'
;MVRKAVKHIAVSISPLNLDARIMSRNQQLDVSISRGEVYQEGVGSIEQASVFGEAALQEILEDKKKQLARYVRARPDNPESKEKHPVSFDNEVLKRMHVTSVEDSLYELRNAFALSAYHFWETSIYRWYLEDNPGETAKNLGSYAKLKSVMAELHERDPSLPNAPDSHLEAVCRLANILKHTSSKSCEWMKNHAPPELQSIKKQIGQMPPGLSVRLNNEELTWIFNIIRRSGPGYRAN
;
A
#
# COMPACT_ATOMS: atom_id res chain seq x y z
N MET A 1 81.33 35.66 28.94
CA MET A 1 80.49 36.07 30.09
C MET A 1 79.04 35.83 29.72
N VAL A 2 78.44 34.71 30.14
CA VAL A 2 77.56 34.57 31.32
C VAL A 2 76.14 35.14 31.10
N ARG A 3 75.16 34.21 30.91
CA ARG A 3 73.78 34.10 31.49
C ARG A 3 72.81 35.29 31.31
N LYS A 4 71.50 35.17 31.03
CA LYS A 4 70.38 34.30 31.48
C LYS A 4 69.13 34.72 30.64
N ALA A 5 68.39 33.84 29.96
CA ALA A 5 67.20 33.06 30.37
C ALA A 5 65.83 33.80 30.36
N VAL A 6 64.84 33.28 29.61
CA VAL A 6 63.41 32.90 29.91
C VAL A 6 62.76 32.44 28.58
N LYS A 7 62.55 31.14 28.31
CA LYS A 7 61.43 30.19 28.60
C LYS A 7 60.07 30.42 27.87
N HIS A 8 59.78 29.47 26.97
CA HIS A 8 58.51 28.82 26.56
C HIS A 8 57.23 29.64 26.25
N ILE A 9 56.62 29.35 25.09
CA ILE A 9 55.43 28.46 24.92
C ILE A 9 55.30 28.12 23.42
N ALA A 10 55.48 26.84 23.08
CA ALA A 10 54.99 26.26 21.83
C ALA A 10 53.75 25.46 22.22
N VAL A 11 52.57 25.91 21.79
CA VAL A 11 51.33 25.18 22.01
C VAL A 11 51.30 24.02 21.01
N SER A 12 51.48 22.82 21.56
CA SER A 12 51.15 21.57 20.89
C SER A 12 49.63 21.51 20.72
N ILE A 13 49.12 21.74 19.52
CA ILE A 13 47.75 21.36 19.16
C ILE A 13 47.81 19.90 18.74
N SER A 14 47.48 19.01 19.68
CA SER A 14 47.15 17.62 19.37
C SER A 14 45.96 17.61 18.40
N PRO A 15 45.94 16.74 17.38
CA PRO A 15 44.75 16.55 16.58
C PRO A 15 43.65 16.03 17.50
N LEU A 16 42.56 16.80 17.60
CA LEU A 16 41.30 16.35 18.18
C LEU A 16 40.92 15.05 17.45
N ASN A 17 41.04 13.92 18.14
CA ASN A 17 40.31 12.70 17.83
C ASN A 17 38.82 13.02 18.01
N LEU A 18 38.23 13.67 17.02
CA LEU A 18 36.79 13.73 16.88
C LEU A 18 36.36 12.31 16.52
N ASP A 19 35.79 11.61 17.50
CA ASP A 19 35.41 10.20 17.42
C ASP A 19 34.75 9.87 16.08
N ALA A 20 35.41 9.02 15.28
CA ALA A 20 34.82 8.45 14.07
C ALA A 20 33.46 7.77 14.33
N ARG A 21 33.22 7.35 15.58
CA ARG A 21 31.93 6.84 16.08
C ARG A 21 30.81 7.88 16.13
N ILE A 22 31.12 9.15 16.38
CA ILE A 22 30.13 10.24 16.40
C ILE A 22 29.76 10.61 14.96
N MET A 23 30.73 10.65 14.04
CA MET A 23 30.48 10.92 12.63
C MET A 23 29.70 9.79 11.94
N SER A 24 30.01 8.51 12.24
CA SER A 24 29.27 7.37 11.69
C SER A 24 27.83 7.30 12.22
N ARG A 25 27.61 7.61 13.51
CA ARG A 25 26.26 7.68 14.10
C ARG A 25 25.42 8.77 13.44
N ASN A 26 26.00 9.95 13.22
CA ASN A 26 25.26 11.06 12.61
C ASN A 26 24.86 10.75 11.15
N GLN A 27 25.72 10.09 10.37
CA GLN A 27 25.37 9.66 9.01
C GLN A 27 24.30 8.55 8.99
N GLN A 28 24.36 7.58 9.91
CA GLN A 28 23.32 6.55 10.03
C GLN A 28 21.98 7.13 10.49
N LEU A 29 21.99 8.12 11.39
CA LEU A 29 20.79 8.87 11.80
C LEU A 29 20.17 9.65 10.63
N ASP A 30 20.97 10.29 9.79
CA ASP A 30 20.48 11.05 8.63
C ASP A 30 19.83 10.14 7.57
N VAL A 31 20.44 9.00 7.27
CA VAL A 31 19.92 8.04 6.27
C VAL A 31 18.65 7.34 6.78
N SER A 32 18.58 7.01 8.06
CA SER A 32 17.40 6.36 8.66
C SER A 32 16.18 7.28 8.71
N ILE A 33 16.36 8.55 9.09
CA ILE A 33 15.31 9.57 9.04
C ILE A 33 14.81 9.74 7.60
N SER A 34 15.72 9.81 6.62
CA SER A 34 15.38 9.93 5.21
C SER A 34 14.58 8.72 4.68
N ARG A 35 14.96 7.48 5.02
CA ARG A 35 14.24 6.26 4.60
C ARG A 35 12.85 6.17 5.21
N GLY A 36 12.73 6.49 6.50
CA GLY A 36 11.46 6.55 7.22
C GLY A 36 10.49 7.55 6.63
N GLU A 37 10.94 8.78 6.42
CA GLU A 37 10.15 9.86 5.80
C GLU A 37 9.68 9.47 4.40
N VAL A 38 10.60 9.06 3.51
CA VAL A 38 10.26 8.68 2.13
C VAL A 38 9.26 7.52 2.09
N TYR A 39 9.41 6.53 2.97
CA TYR A 39 8.50 5.40 3.04
C TYR A 39 7.09 5.83 3.50
N GLN A 40 7.01 6.57 4.61
CA GLN A 40 5.75 6.98 5.19
C GLN A 40 4.99 7.97 4.31
N GLU A 41 5.69 8.95 3.70
CA GLU A 41 5.12 9.87 2.72
C GLU A 41 4.66 9.15 1.45
N GLY A 42 5.41 8.14 1.00
CA GLY A 42 5.03 7.33 -0.16
C GLY A 42 3.73 6.56 0.08
N VAL A 43 3.61 5.87 1.23
CA VAL A 43 2.35 5.19 1.60
C VAL A 43 1.22 6.20 1.76
N GLY A 44 1.47 7.33 2.45
CA GLY A 44 0.48 8.39 2.66
C GLY A 44 -0.01 9.01 1.34
N SER A 45 0.87 9.18 0.37
CA SER A 45 0.51 9.71 -0.95
C SER A 45 -0.42 8.76 -1.72
N ILE A 46 -0.17 7.45 -1.65
CA ILE A 46 -1.03 6.43 -2.28
C ILE A 46 -2.40 6.41 -1.60
N GLU A 47 -2.45 6.45 -0.27
CA GLU A 47 -3.71 6.50 0.49
C GLU A 47 -4.50 7.78 0.21
N GLN A 48 -3.83 8.94 0.17
CA GLN A 48 -4.50 10.19 -0.15
C GLN A 48 -5.08 10.19 -1.57
N ALA A 49 -4.36 9.61 -2.54
CA ALA A 49 -4.85 9.42 -3.89
C ALA A 49 -6.06 8.48 -3.94
N SER A 50 -6.07 7.42 -3.12
CA SER A 50 -7.22 6.51 -3.02
C SER A 50 -8.45 7.21 -2.46
N VAL A 51 -8.29 7.99 -1.39
CA VAL A 51 -9.38 8.77 -0.78
C VAL A 51 -10.00 9.74 -1.78
N PHE A 52 -9.18 10.47 -2.56
CA PHE A 52 -9.69 11.38 -3.58
C PHE A 52 -10.40 10.66 -4.72
N GLY A 53 -9.82 9.56 -5.22
CA GLY A 53 -10.42 8.77 -6.29
C GLY A 53 -11.76 8.14 -5.85
N GLU A 54 -11.83 7.61 -4.63
CA GLU A 54 -13.05 7.05 -4.07
C GLU A 54 -14.14 8.10 -3.87
N ALA A 55 -13.79 9.28 -3.34
CA ALA A 55 -14.73 10.36 -3.14
C ALA A 55 -15.39 10.79 -4.47
N ALA A 56 -14.59 10.92 -5.53
CA ALA A 56 -15.08 11.28 -6.86
C ALA A 56 -16.03 10.21 -7.44
N LEU A 57 -15.67 8.92 -7.35
CA LEU A 57 -16.54 7.84 -7.82
C LEU A 57 -17.81 7.69 -6.98
N GLN A 58 -17.73 7.91 -5.67
CA GLN A 58 -18.88 7.87 -4.79
C GLN A 58 -19.87 9.00 -5.11
N GLU A 59 -19.38 10.21 -5.40
CA GLU A 59 -20.23 11.33 -5.83
C GLU A 59 -20.98 10.99 -7.12
N ILE A 60 -20.27 10.45 -8.12
CA ILE A 60 -20.86 9.99 -9.38
C ILE A 60 -21.90 8.90 -9.13
N LEU A 61 -21.59 7.93 -8.25
CA LEU A 61 -22.50 6.83 -7.90
C LEU A 61 -23.80 7.36 -7.31
N GLU A 62 -23.72 8.29 -6.36
CA GLU A 62 -24.88 8.90 -5.73
C GLU A 62 -25.73 9.70 -6.73
N ASP A 63 -25.10 10.41 -7.66
CA ASP A 63 -25.82 11.06 -8.76
C ASP A 63 -26.55 10.04 -9.66
N LYS A 64 -25.88 8.97 -10.08
CA LYS A 64 -26.54 7.92 -10.91
C LYS A 64 -27.68 7.23 -10.17
N LYS A 65 -27.53 6.94 -8.87
CA LYS A 65 -28.60 6.40 -8.03
C LYS A 65 -29.80 7.35 -7.95
N LYS A 66 -29.57 8.65 -7.75
CA LYS A 66 -30.62 9.68 -7.77
C LYS A 66 -31.32 9.76 -9.13
N GLN A 67 -30.58 9.70 -10.23
CA GLN A 67 -31.14 9.72 -11.59
C GLN A 67 -32.01 8.49 -11.87
N LEU A 68 -31.59 7.30 -11.46
CA LEU A 68 -32.38 6.08 -11.55
C LEU A 68 -33.67 6.19 -10.71
N ALA A 69 -33.56 6.64 -9.46
CA ALA A 69 -34.72 6.81 -8.59
C ALA A 69 -35.74 7.81 -9.14
N ARG A 70 -35.28 8.94 -9.73
CA ARG A 70 -36.16 9.91 -10.40
C ARG A 70 -36.87 9.29 -11.60
N TYR A 71 -36.17 8.50 -12.42
CA TYR A 71 -36.76 7.83 -13.57
C TYR A 71 -37.83 6.82 -13.16
N VAL A 72 -37.56 5.98 -12.16
CA VAL A 72 -38.51 4.98 -11.65
C VAL A 72 -39.77 5.65 -11.10
N ARG A 73 -39.64 6.78 -10.38
CA ARG A 73 -40.79 7.53 -9.85
C ARG A 73 -41.62 8.22 -10.93
N ALA A 74 -40.98 8.69 -12.01
CA ALA A 74 -41.64 9.41 -13.09
C ALA A 74 -42.22 8.47 -14.17
N ARG A 75 -42.00 7.16 -14.05
CA ARG A 75 -42.49 6.16 -15.00
C ARG A 75 -44.03 6.14 -14.92
N PRO A 76 -44.75 6.48 -16.01
CA PRO A 76 -46.20 6.35 -16.03
C PRO A 76 -46.55 4.86 -15.93
N ASP A 77 -47.53 4.50 -15.09
CA ASP A 77 -48.08 3.13 -14.96
C ASP A 77 -48.85 2.69 -16.22
N ASN A 78 -48.69 3.36 -17.37
CA ASN A 78 -49.60 3.25 -18.49
C ASN A 78 -49.26 2.02 -19.37
N PRO A 79 -50.11 0.97 -19.41
CA PRO A 79 -49.83 -0.26 -20.15
C PRO A 79 -49.98 -0.12 -21.68
N GLU A 80 -50.51 1.00 -22.16
CA GLU A 80 -51.03 1.16 -23.52
C GLU A 80 -50.04 1.71 -24.56
N SER A 81 -48.79 2.03 -24.21
CA SER A 81 -47.81 2.52 -25.21
C SER A 81 -47.10 1.42 -26.01
N LYS A 82 -47.65 0.20 -26.05
CA LYS A 82 -47.16 -0.90 -26.89
C LYS A 82 -47.66 -0.78 -28.33
N GLU A 83 -47.37 0.33 -29.01
CA GLU A 83 -47.51 0.35 -30.46
C GLU A 83 -46.24 0.84 -31.16
N LYS A 84 -45.76 -0.06 -32.04
CA LYS A 84 -45.01 0.19 -33.28
C LYS A 84 -43.67 0.90 -33.11
N HIS A 85 -42.68 0.20 -32.54
CA HIS A 85 -41.25 0.17 -32.92
C HIS A 85 -40.47 -0.60 -31.84
N PRO A 86 -40.15 -1.91 -32.01
CA PRO A 86 -39.68 -2.73 -30.91
C PRO A 86 -38.15 -2.70 -30.80
N VAL A 87 -37.55 -1.54 -30.51
CA VAL A 87 -36.22 -1.45 -29.90
C VAL A 87 -36.16 -0.25 -28.95
N SER A 88 -37.12 -0.14 -28.04
CA SER A 88 -36.90 0.68 -26.84
C SER A 88 -36.03 -0.16 -25.91
N PHE A 89 -34.71 0.05 -25.92
CA PHE A 89 -33.91 -0.38 -24.78
C PHE A 89 -34.59 0.16 -23.52
N ASP A 90 -34.90 -0.72 -22.56
CA ASP A 90 -35.53 -0.29 -21.33
C ASP A 90 -34.57 0.69 -20.64
N ASN A 91 -34.92 1.98 -20.67
CA ASN A 91 -34.12 3.05 -20.08
C ASN A 91 -33.88 2.81 -18.58
N GLU A 92 -34.73 2.03 -17.90
CA GLU A 92 -34.48 1.59 -16.54
C GLU A 92 -33.30 0.63 -16.47
N VAL A 93 -33.27 -0.38 -17.35
CA VAL A 93 -32.19 -1.37 -17.43
C VAL A 93 -30.86 -0.68 -17.72
N LEU A 94 -30.83 0.25 -18.68
CA LEU A 94 -29.63 1.04 -18.96
C LEU A 94 -29.17 1.87 -17.74
N LYS A 95 -30.10 2.52 -17.03
CA LYS A 95 -29.76 3.30 -15.82
C LYS A 95 -29.26 2.41 -14.68
N ARG A 96 -29.85 1.22 -14.49
CA ARG A 96 -29.37 0.22 -13.53
C ARG A 96 -27.97 -0.25 -13.90
N MET A 97 -27.71 -0.55 -15.19
CA MET A 97 -26.38 -0.91 -15.68
C MET A 97 -25.33 0.18 -15.42
N HIS A 98 -25.68 1.46 -15.59
CA HIS A 98 -24.78 2.56 -15.23
C HIS A 98 -24.45 2.59 -13.74
N VAL A 99 -25.43 2.39 -12.86
CA VAL A 99 -25.16 2.29 -11.41
C VAL A 99 -24.21 1.14 -11.11
N THR A 100 -24.48 -0.06 -11.63
CA THR A 100 -23.63 -1.23 -11.44
C THR A 100 -22.21 -1.01 -11.98
N SER A 101 -22.08 -0.37 -13.15
CA SER A 101 -20.77 -0.07 -13.73
C SER A 101 -19.93 0.89 -12.87
N VAL A 102 -20.56 1.89 -12.26
CA VAL A 102 -19.86 2.79 -11.32
C VAL A 102 -19.50 2.06 -10.03
N GLU A 103 -20.37 1.18 -9.51
CA GLU A 103 -20.06 0.35 -8.34
C GLU A 103 -18.87 -0.59 -8.62
N ASP A 104 -18.86 -1.26 -9.76
CA ASP A 104 -17.75 -2.13 -10.17
C ASP A 104 -16.44 -1.33 -10.32
N SER A 105 -16.51 -0.13 -10.92
CA SER A 105 -15.34 0.76 -11.04
C SER A 105 -14.79 1.17 -9.68
N LEU A 106 -15.66 1.41 -8.69
CA LEU A 106 -15.24 1.73 -7.32
C LEU A 106 -14.51 0.56 -6.66
N TYR A 107 -14.99 -0.67 -6.85
CA TYR A 107 -14.31 -1.86 -6.33
C TYR A 107 -12.96 -2.09 -7.00
N GLU A 108 -12.87 -1.94 -8.33
CA GLU A 108 -11.61 -2.08 -9.05
C GLU A 108 -10.61 -0.99 -8.66
N LEU A 109 -11.06 0.25 -8.41
CA LEU A 109 -10.21 1.31 -7.90
C LEU A 109 -9.58 0.94 -6.56
N ARG A 110 -10.38 0.43 -5.62
CA ARG A 110 -9.88 -0.02 -4.30
C ARG A 110 -8.88 -1.16 -4.43
N ASN A 111 -9.18 -2.14 -5.27
CA ASN A 111 -8.29 -3.25 -5.56
C ASN A 111 -6.94 -2.78 -6.13
N ALA A 112 -6.98 -1.83 -7.06
CA ALA A 112 -5.79 -1.24 -7.65
C ALA A 112 -4.93 -0.54 -6.58
N PHE A 113 -5.53 0.27 -5.70
CA PHE A 113 -4.79 0.94 -4.64
C PHE A 113 -4.22 -0.02 -3.59
N ALA A 114 -4.95 -1.07 -3.20
CA ALA A 114 -4.43 -2.12 -2.34
C ALA A 114 -3.18 -2.80 -2.94
N LEU A 115 -3.22 -3.10 -4.25
CA LEU A 115 -2.08 -3.64 -4.98
C LEU A 115 -0.91 -2.66 -5.05
N SER A 116 -1.18 -1.40 -5.40
CA SER A 116 -0.16 -0.35 -5.48
C SER A 116 0.56 -0.16 -4.15
N ALA A 117 -0.18 -0.13 -3.04
CA ALA A 117 0.40 0.02 -1.72
C ALA A 117 1.27 -1.20 -1.33
N TYR A 118 0.80 -2.42 -1.60
CA TYR A 118 1.58 -3.63 -1.31
C TYR A 118 2.86 -3.67 -2.18
N HIS A 119 2.76 -3.34 -3.46
CA HIS A 119 3.92 -3.26 -4.35
C HIS A 119 4.88 -2.14 -4.00
N PHE A 120 4.40 -1.04 -3.43
CA PHE A 120 5.27 0.01 -2.89
C PHE A 120 6.14 -0.52 -1.75
N TRP A 121 5.57 -1.32 -0.83
CA TRP A 121 6.36 -2.00 0.20
C TRP A 121 7.39 -2.96 -0.39
N GLU A 122 7.00 -3.82 -1.34
CA GLU A 122 7.96 -4.72 -2.01
C GLU A 122 9.10 -3.94 -2.66
N THR A 123 8.77 -2.91 -3.44
CA THR A 123 9.71 -2.03 -4.14
C THR A 123 10.65 -1.30 -3.18
N SER A 124 10.17 -0.92 -2.01
CA SER A 124 11.00 -0.26 -0.99
C SER A 124 12.09 -1.21 -0.47
N ILE A 125 11.73 -2.46 -0.15
CA ILE A 125 12.72 -3.48 0.26
C ILE A 125 13.72 -3.74 -0.86
N TYR A 126 13.27 -3.85 -2.11
CA TYR A 126 14.17 -4.02 -3.25
C TYR A 126 15.18 -2.87 -3.34
N ARG A 127 14.74 -1.62 -3.15
CA ARG A 127 15.62 -0.46 -3.20
C ARG A 127 16.66 -0.50 -2.09
N TRP A 128 16.25 -0.71 -0.84
CA TRP A 128 17.19 -0.79 0.29
C TRP A 128 18.19 -1.93 0.13
N TYR A 129 17.75 -3.09 -0.36
CA TYR A 129 18.64 -4.21 -0.62
C TYR A 129 19.67 -3.91 -1.72
N LEU A 130 19.26 -3.23 -2.80
CA LEU A 130 20.16 -2.91 -3.91
C LEU A 130 21.13 -1.77 -3.58
N GLU A 131 20.75 -0.85 -2.69
CA GLU A 131 21.67 0.16 -2.13
C GLU A 131 22.86 -0.50 -1.42
N ASP A 132 22.61 -1.59 -0.69
CA ASP A 132 23.64 -2.33 0.05
C ASP A 132 24.40 -3.36 -0.81
N ASN A 133 23.82 -3.81 -1.93
CA ASN A 133 24.37 -4.87 -2.78
C ASN A 133 24.49 -4.40 -4.24
N PRO A 134 25.41 -3.46 -4.54
CA PRO A 134 25.59 -2.93 -5.88
C PRO A 134 26.02 -4.04 -6.85
N GLY A 135 25.20 -4.31 -7.86
CA GLY A 135 25.44 -5.34 -8.88
C GLY A 135 24.45 -6.51 -8.85
N GLU A 136 23.60 -6.60 -7.82
CA GLU A 136 22.49 -7.55 -7.81
C GLU A 136 21.28 -7.06 -8.62
N THR A 137 20.36 -7.99 -8.96
CA THR A 137 19.14 -7.66 -9.69
C THR A 137 17.89 -7.94 -8.85
N ALA A 138 16.88 -7.07 -8.98
CA ALA A 138 15.62 -7.16 -8.25
C ALA A 138 14.86 -8.49 -8.46
N LYS A 139 15.10 -9.20 -9.57
CA LYS A 139 14.46 -10.50 -9.85
C LYS A 139 14.77 -11.56 -8.79
N ASN A 140 15.83 -11.38 -7.99
CA ASN A 140 16.30 -12.39 -7.05
C ASN A 140 15.44 -12.52 -5.78
N LEU A 141 14.61 -11.54 -5.38
CA LEU A 141 13.89 -11.59 -4.09
C LEU A 141 12.42 -12.04 -4.17
N GLY A 142 11.89 -12.36 -5.36
CA GLY A 142 10.46 -12.41 -5.75
C GLY A 142 9.40 -13.20 -4.94
N SER A 143 9.67 -13.67 -3.73
CA SER A 143 8.67 -14.25 -2.83
C SER A 143 8.59 -13.50 -1.50
N TYR A 144 7.39 -13.43 -0.92
CA TYR A 144 7.16 -12.81 0.40
C TYR A 144 8.10 -13.35 1.49
N ALA A 145 8.32 -14.68 1.53
CA ALA A 145 9.24 -15.30 2.49
C ALA A 145 10.68 -14.79 2.34
N LYS A 146 11.13 -14.58 1.10
CA LYS A 146 12.46 -14.03 0.82
C LYS A 146 12.55 -12.54 1.15
N LEU A 147 11.53 -11.74 0.83
CA LEU A 147 11.47 -10.33 1.24
C LEU A 147 11.51 -10.18 2.77
N LYS A 148 10.81 -11.05 3.50
CA LYS A 148 10.86 -11.08 4.97
C LYS A 148 12.26 -11.41 5.51
N SER A 149 12.97 -12.36 4.90
CA SER A 149 14.37 -12.66 5.25
C SER A 149 15.27 -11.46 5.01
N VAL A 150 15.12 -10.82 3.85
CA VAL A 150 15.91 -9.64 3.48
C VAL A 150 15.70 -8.48 4.46
N MET A 151 14.47 -8.27 4.94
CA MET A 151 14.23 -7.25 5.98
C MET A 151 15.00 -7.53 7.27
N ALA A 152 15.06 -8.79 7.72
CA ALA A 152 15.84 -9.15 8.90
C ALA A 152 17.34 -8.89 8.67
N GLU A 153 17.86 -9.27 7.51
CA GLU A 153 19.26 -9.01 7.13
C GLU A 153 19.60 -7.52 7.03
N LEU A 154 18.64 -6.71 6.54
CA LEU A 154 18.78 -5.25 6.48
C LEU A 154 18.73 -4.65 7.89
N HIS A 155 17.85 -5.13 8.77
CA HIS A 155 17.75 -4.66 10.15
C HIS A 155 19.04 -4.88 10.96
N GLU A 156 19.72 -6.02 10.76
CA GLU A 156 21.01 -6.29 11.41
C GLU A 156 22.07 -5.22 11.07
N ARG A 157 21.97 -4.59 9.90
CA ARG A 157 22.89 -3.56 9.41
C ARG A 157 22.40 -2.15 9.73
N ASP A 158 21.09 -1.95 9.64
CA ASP A 158 20.39 -0.69 9.88
C ASP A 158 19.19 -0.93 10.83
N PRO A 159 19.40 -0.81 12.15
CA PRO A 159 18.36 -1.06 13.16
C PRO A 159 17.15 -0.14 13.06
N SER A 160 17.20 0.93 12.25
CA SER A 160 16.05 1.80 11.98
C SER A 160 14.98 1.14 11.13
N LEU A 161 15.37 0.15 10.32
CA LEU A 161 14.44 -0.68 9.56
C LEU A 161 13.80 -1.70 10.51
N PRO A 162 12.53 -2.09 10.32
CA PRO A 162 11.93 -3.13 11.13
C PRO A 162 12.53 -4.50 10.82
N ASN A 163 12.87 -5.28 11.86
CA ASN A 163 13.37 -6.66 11.74
C ASN A 163 12.37 -7.60 11.04
N ALA A 164 11.08 -7.32 11.19
CA ALA A 164 10.02 -8.07 10.52
C ALA A 164 8.88 -7.12 10.14
N PRO A 165 8.16 -7.41 9.05
CA PRO A 165 6.93 -6.67 8.72
C PRO A 165 5.83 -6.95 9.76
N ASP A 166 4.73 -6.21 9.68
CA ASP A 166 3.53 -6.44 10.48
C ASP A 166 3.06 -7.91 10.31
N SER A 167 2.60 -8.52 11.40
CA SER A 167 2.16 -9.92 11.42
C SER A 167 1.04 -10.22 10.41
N HIS A 168 0.24 -9.22 10.04
CA HIS A 168 -0.85 -9.36 9.08
C HIS A 168 -0.44 -9.11 7.63
N LEU A 169 0.81 -8.72 7.35
CA LEU A 169 1.23 -8.43 5.98
C LEU A 169 1.19 -9.67 5.08
N GLU A 170 1.32 -10.88 5.64
CA GLU A 170 1.13 -12.10 4.84
C GLU A 170 -0.30 -12.19 4.29
N ALA A 171 -1.31 -11.80 5.08
CA ALA A 171 -2.70 -11.76 4.60
C ALA A 171 -2.86 -10.76 3.44
N VAL A 172 -2.20 -9.60 3.53
CA VAL A 172 -2.17 -8.59 2.45
C VAL A 172 -1.48 -9.15 1.20
N CYS A 173 -0.36 -9.84 1.35
CA CYS A 173 0.33 -10.53 0.25
C CYS A 173 -0.57 -11.58 -0.44
N ARG A 174 -1.28 -12.38 0.36
CA ARG A 174 -2.22 -13.40 -0.15
C ARG A 174 -3.36 -12.73 -0.91
N LEU A 175 -3.93 -11.67 -0.35
CA LEU A 175 -4.94 -10.86 -1.03
C LEU A 175 -4.41 -10.28 -2.34
N ALA A 176 -3.21 -9.71 -2.37
CA ALA A 176 -2.59 -9.21 -3.59
C ALA A 176 -2.46 -10.30 -4.67
N ASN A 177 -2.09 -11.53 -4.29
CA ASN A 177 -2.03 -12.65 -5.22
C ASN A 177 -3.40 -13.12 -5.72
N ILE A 178 -4.45 -12.97 -4.91
CA ILE A 178 -5.84 -13.20 -5.34
C ILE A 178 -6.24 -12.13 -6.35
N LEU A 179 -5.99 -10.86 -6.05
CA LEU A 179 -6.33 -9.72 -6.91
C LEU A 179 -5.62 -9.78 -8.27
N LYS A 180 -4.34 -10.20 -8.31
CA LYS A 180 -3.56 -10.28 -9.56
C LYS A 180 -3.85 -11.51 -10.41
N HIS A 181 -4.04 -12.67 -9.77
CA HIS A 181 -3.93 -13.96 -10.44
C HIS A 181 -5.07 -14.93 -10.12
N THR A 182 -6.04 -14.51 -9.31
CA THR A 182 -7.09 -15.39 -8.78
C THR A 182 -6.49 -16.67 -8.16
N SER A 183 -5.37 -16.50 -7.46
CA SER A 183 -4.51 -17.61 -7.01
C SER A 183 -5.25 -18.59 -6.08
N SER A 184 -5.52 -19.82 -6.56
CA SER A 184 -6.21 -20.85 -5.76
C SER A 184 -5.51 -21.15 -4.43
N LYS A 185 -4.17 -21.15 -4.41
CA LYS A 185 -3.38 -21.33 -3.18
C LYS A 185 -3.62 -20.22 -2.18
N SER A 186 -3.70 -18.97 -2.65
CA SER A 186 -3.94 -17.82 -1.78
C SER A 186 -5.39 -17.75 -1.32
N CYS A 187 -6.34 -18.10 -2.19
CA CYS A 187 -7.75 -18.29 -1.83
C CYS A 187 -7.90 -19.33 -0.70
N GLU A 188 -7.26 -20.50 -0.84
CA GLU A 188 -7.33 -21.55 0.16
C GLU A 188 -6.67 -21.14 1.48
N TRP A 189 -5.55 -20.42 1.42
CA TRP A 189 -4.94 -19.86 2.61
C TRP A 189 -5.89 -18.88 3.32
N MET A 190 -6.51 -17.95 2.58
CA MET A 190 -7.43 -16.93 3.12
C MET A 190 -8.68 -17.54 3.76
N LYS A 191 -9.22 -18.65 3.21
CA LYS A 191 -10.35 -19.35 3.85
C LYS A 191 -10.02 -19.78 5.29
N ASN A 192 -8.77 -20.18 5.54
CA ASN A 192 -8.35 -20.75 6.80
C ASN A 192 -7.74 -19.71 7.75
N HIS A 193 -7.13 -18.64 7.23
CA HIS A 193 -6.30 -17.73 8.02
C HIS A 193 -6.66 -16.25 7.87
N ALA A 194 -7.76 -15.89 7.19
CA ALA A 194 -8.14 -14.48 7.04
C ALA A 194 -8.33 -13.80 8.40
N PRO A 195 -7.74 -12.62 8.61
CA PRO A 195 -7.95 -11.83 9.82
C PRO A 195 -9.41 -11.33 9.92
N PRO A 196 -9.86 -10.89 11.10
CA PRO A 196 -11.22 -10.38 11.32
C PRO A 196 -11.65 -9.28 10.33
N GLU A 197 -10.71 -8.42 9.93
CA GLU A 197 -10.97 -7.29 9.05
C GLU A 197 -11.21 -7.72 7.60
N LEU A 198 -10.70 -8.90 7.19
CA LEU A 198 -10.90 -9.45 5.85
C LEU A 198 -11.94 -10.59 5.80
N GLN A 199 -12.83 -10.67 6.79
CA GLN A 199 -13.87 -11.71 6.81
C GLN A 199 -14.85 -11.59 5.65
N SER A 200 -15.10 -10.37 5.15
CA SER A 200 -15.94 -10.17 3.98
C SER A 200 -15.31 -10.83 2.75
N ILE A 201 -14.00 -10.65 2.55
CA ILE A 201 -13.24 -11.29 1.49
C ILE A 201 -13.25 -12.82 1.60
N LYS A 202 -13.07 -13.36 2.82
CA LYS A 202 -13.19 -14.81 3.06
C LYS A 202 -14.54 -15.36 2.60
N LYS A 203 -15.64 -14.68 2.88
CA LYS A 203 -16.99 -15.08 2.44
C LYS A 203 -17.10 -15.04 0.92
N GLN A 204 -16.57 -14.00 0.28
CA GLN A 204 -16.60 -13.84 -1.18
C GLN A 204 -15.85 -14.97 -1.89
N ILE A 205 -14.65 -15.34 -1.43
CA ILE A 205 -13.83 -16.41 -2.02
C ILE A 205 -14.58 -17.75 -2.11
N GLY A 206 -15.47 -18.05 -1.14
CA GLY A 206 -16.26 -19.27 -1.15
C GLY A 206 -17.41 -19.27 -2.17
N GLN A 207 -17.76 -18.11 -2.73
CA GLN A 207 -18.96 -17.90 -3.54
C GLN A 207 -18.65 -17.32 -4.93
N MET A 208 -17.39 -17.01 -5.22
CA MET A 208 -17.00 -16.31 -6.44
C MET A 208 -17.05 -17.22 -7.68
N PRO A 209 -17.80 -16.83 -8.72
CA PRO A 209 -17.67 -17.40 -10.05
C PRO A 209 -16.25 -17.19 -10.61
N PRO A 210 -15.76 -18.08 -11.50
CA PRO A 210 -14.50 -17.87 -12.20
C PRO A 210 -14.47 -16.51 -12.93
N GLY A 211 -13.37 -15.78 -12.81
CA GLY A 211 -13.14 -14.53 -13.54
C GLY A 211 -13.65 -13.24 -12.87
N LEU A 212 -14.32 -13.34 -11.72
CA LEU A 212 -14.61 -12.16 -10.88
C LEU A 212 -13.48 -11.93 -9.88
N SER A 213 -13.19 -10.66 -9.56
CA SER A 213 -12.26 -10.26 -8.51
C SER A 213 -13.00 -10.07 -7.18
N VAL A 214 -12.28 -10.19 -6.06
CA VAL A 214 -12.85 -9.86 -4.74
C VAL A 214 -13.14 -8.36 -4.69
N ARG A 215 -14.17 -7.97 -3.94
CA ARG A 215 -14.61 -6.58 -3.79
C ARG A 215 -14.20 -6.07 -2.43
N LEU A 216 -13.19 -5.21 -2.39
CA LEU A 216 -12.78 -4.52 -1.17
C LEU A 216 -13.75 -3.39 -0.82
N ASN A 217 -14.05 -3.27 0.47
CA ASN A 217 -14.69 -2.08 1.01
C ASN A 217 -13.65 -1.06 1.54
N ASN A 218 -14.10 0.12 1.94
CA ASN A 218 -13.23 1.20 2.41
C ASN A 218 -12.53 0.86 3.74
N GLU A 219 -13.20 0.16 4.65
CA GLU A 219 -12.61 -0.25 5.94
C GLU A 219 -11.46 -1.24 5.73
N GLU A 220 -11.65 -2.20 4.82
CA GLU A 220 -10.63 -3.16 4.41
C GLU A 220 -9.43 -2.48 3.75
N LEU A 221 -9.67 -1.52 2.85
CA LEU A 221 -8.60 -0.75 2.21
C LEU A 221 -7.82 0.09 3.23
N THR A 222 -8.51 0.77 4.14
CA THR A 222 -7.89 1.55 5.23
C THR A 222 -7.05 0.63 6.13
N TRP A 223 -7.56 -0.55 6.45
CA TRP A 223 -6.82 -1.54 7.21
C TRP A 223 -5.56 -1.99 6.47
N ILE A 224 -5.64 -2.27 5.17
CA ILE A 224 -4.49 -2.64 4.33
C ILE A 224 -3.41 -1.54 4.36
N PHE A 225 -3.78 -0.27 4.20
CA PHE A 225 -2.83 0.84 4.29
C PHE A 225 -2.12 0.89 5.65
N ASN A 226 -2.85 0.64 6.74
CA ASN A 226 -2.26 0.60 8.08
C ASN A 226 -1.30 -0.57 8.26
N ILE A 227 -1.61 -1.77 7.76
CA ILE A 227 -0.69 -2.91 7.79
C ILE A 227 0.59 -2.59 7.03
N ILE A 228 0.46 -2.01 5.84
CA ILE A 228 1.60 -1.64 4.98
C ILE A 228 2.46 -0.60 5.69
N ARG A 229 1.85 0.47 6.20
CA ARG A 229 2.51 1.53 6.94
C ARG A 229 3.36 1.01 8.11
N ARG A 230 2.82 0.07 8.88
CA ARG A 230 3.51 -0.57 10.02
C ARG A 230 4.57 -1.59 9.61
N SER A 231 4.60 -1.99 8.34
CA SER A 231 5.54 -2.98 7.80
C SER A 231 6.83 -2.38 7.25
N GLY A 232 6.98 -1.06 7.27
CA GLY A 232 8.22 -0.36 6.91
C GLY A 232 8.74 0.54 8.05
N PRO A 233 9.82 1.28 7.81
CA PRO A 233 10.40 2.18 8.80
C PRO A 233 9.42 3.30 9.18
N GLY A 234 9.38 3.65 10.46
CA GLY A 234 8.64 4.82 10.94
C GLY A 234 9.38 6.13 10.65
N TYR A 235 8.73 7.27 10.89
CA TYR A 235 9.33 8.61 10.69
C TYR A 235 10.61 8.86 11.51
N ARG A 236 10.79 8.13 12.62
CA ARG A 236 11.99 8.23 13.45
C ARG A 236 12.42 6.82 13.85
N ALA A 237 13.71 6.53 13.67
CA ALA A 237 14.35 5.38 14.30
C ALA A 237 14.35 5.64 15.82
N ASN A 238 13.71 4.76 16.60
CA ASN A 238 13.83 4.79 18.06
C ASN A 238 15.12 4.11 18.51
#